data_AF-A0A7C4Q1U0-F1
#
_entry.id   AF-A0A7C4Q1U0-F1
#
_cell.length_a   1.000
_cell.length_b   1.000
_cell.length_c   1.000
_cell.angle_alpha   90.00
_cell.angle_beta   90.00
_cell.angle_gamma   90.00
#
_symmetry.space_group_name_H-M   'P 1'
#
loop_
_entity.id
_entity.type
_entity.pdbx_description
1 polymer ?
#
loop_
_entity_poly.entity_id
_entity_poly.type
_entity_poly.pdbx_seq_one_letter_code
_entity_poly.pdbx_strand_id
1 'polypeptide(L)'
;MAATTETVRRVKVKPNYEMIAWKWMRYSAFALIPLVWIHAILQDVVVGVHAMDLGYVAERWASIFWRVFDALLLGFAFAHGVNGLRQVLNDFIHGERGRKILNWGLFIFWLVVFLIGAIALIGGVNQQFPLE
;
A
#
# COMPACT_ATOMS: atom_id res chain seq x y z
N MET A 1 -35.20 -13.77 -43.25
CA MET A 1 -34.73 -13.27 -41.94
C MET A 1 -33.55 -12.36 -42.20
N ALA A 2 -33.69 -11.04 -41.98
CA ALA A 2 -32.63 -10.08 -42.25
C ALA A 2 -31.73 -9.95 -41.02
N ALA A 3 -30.42 -10.16 -41.19
CA ALA A 3 -29.43 -9.98 -40.12
C ALA A 3 -29.24 -8.49 -39.84
N THR A 4 -29.53 -8.07 -38.61
CA THR A 4 -29.24 -6.71 -38.14
C THR A 4 -27.74 -6.58 -37.88
N THR A 5 -27.04 -5.80 -38.70
CA THR A 5 -25.64 -5.47 -38.50
C THR A 5 -25.52 -4.48 -37.33
N GLU A 6 -25.35 -4.98 -36.11
CA GLU A 6 -25.06 -4.12 -34.95
C GLU A 6 -23.68 -3.48 -35.11
N THR A 7 -23.68 -2.17 -35.39
CA THR A 7 -22.46 -1.37 -35.39
C THR A 7 -22.09 -1.04 -33.94
N VAL A 8 -21.19 -1.84 -33.36
CA VAL A 8 -20.68 -1.61 -31.99
C VAL A 8 -19.90 -0.29 -31.95
N ARG A 9 -20.56 0.78 -31.49
CA ARG A 9 -19.92 2.08 -31.26
C ARG A 9 -19.00 1.98 -30.05
N ARG A 10 -17.68 1.92 -30.28
CA ARG A 10 -16.71 2.07 -29.20
C ARG A 10 -16.71 3.51 -28.68
N VAL A 11 -17.28 3.72 -27.50
CA VAL A 11 -17.20 5.00 -26.79
C VAL A 11 -15.93 5.01 -25.94
N LYS A 12 -15.07 6.01 -26.15
CA LYS A 12 -13.87 6.22 -25.33
C LYS A 12 -14.28 6.87 -24.00
N VAL A 13 -14.34 6.08 -22.93
CA VAL A 13 -14.64 6.58 -21.57
C VAL A 13 -13.42 7.34 -21.03
N LYS A 14 -13.64 8.56 -20.53
CA LYS A 14 -12.58 9.35 -19.89
C LYS A 14 -12.22 8.73 -18.53
N PRO A 15 -10.93 8.69 -18.16
CA PRO A 15 -10.53 8.28 -16.82
C PRO A 15 -11.18 9.16 -15.77
N ASN A 16 -11.89 8.55 -14.82
CA ASN A 16 -12.31 9.21 -13.58
C ASN A 16 -11.47 8.68 -12.41
N TYR A 17 -11.56 9.35 -11.27
CA TYR A 17 -10.83 8.98 -10.06
C TYR A 17 -11.08 7.53 -9.66
N GLU A 18 -12.34 7.07 -9.68
CA GLU A 18 -12.70 5.70 -9.30
C GLU A 18 -12.08 4.65 -10.23
N MET A 19 -12.01 4.91 -11.53
CA MET A 19 -11.35 4.00 -12.47
C MET A 19 -9.84 3.92 -12.20
N ILE A 20 -9.19 5.02 -11.83
CA ILE A 20 -7.77 5.03 -11.47
C ILE A 20 -7.56 4.26 -10.17
N ALA A 21 -8.35 4.53 -9.13
CA ALA A 21 -8.30 3.83 -7.84
C ALA A 21 -8.59 2.32 -8.01
N TRP A 22 -9.54 1.97 -8.87
CA TRP A 22 -9.85 0.59 -9.22
C TRP A 22 -8.66 -0.11 -9.86
N LYS A 23 -8.01 0.52 -10.85
CA LYS A 23 -6.82 -0.04 -11.52
C LYS A 23 -5.66 -0.20 -10.55
N TRP A 24 -5.45 0.80 -9.69
CA TRP A 24 -4.44 0.76 -8.63
C TRP A 24 -4.60 -0.49 -7.76
N MET A 25 -5.81 -0.82 -7.30
CA MET A 25 -6.05 -2.03 -6.47
C MET A 25 -5.58 -3.32 -7.15
N ARG A 26 -5.73 -3.43 -8.49
CA ARG A 26 -5.33 -4.66 -9.22
C ARG A 26 -3.82 -4.73 -9.32
N TYR A 27 -3.19 -3.67 -9.83
CA TYR A 27 -1.75 -3.66 -10.04
C TYR A 27 -0.97 -3.74 -8.72
N SER A 28 -1.44 -3.06 -7.69
CA SER A 28 -0.85 -3.15 -6.35
C SER A 28 -1.04 -4.54 -5.73
N ALA A 29 -2.18 -5.21 -5.90
CA ALA A 29 -2.35 -6.59 -5.43
C ALA A 29 -1.33 -7.55 -6.06
N PHE A 30 -1.12 -7.45 -7.37
CA PHE A 30 -0.11 -8.27 -8.05
C PHE A 30 1.30 -8.03 -7.52
N ALA A 31 1.67 -6.76 -7.27
CA ALA A 31 2.94 -6.43 -6.66
C ALA A 31 3.03 -6.93 -5.20
N LEU A 32 1.93 -6.88 -4.46
CA LEU A 32 1.89 -7.24 -3.05
C LEU A 32 2.02 -8.73 -2.77
N ILE A 33 1.61 -9.61 -3.69
CA ILE A 33 1.74 -11.07 -3.51
C ILE A 33 3.18 -11.44 -3.12
N PRO A 34 4.22 -11.17 -3.93
CA PRO A 34 5.58 -11.48 -3.52
C PRO A 34 6.06 -10.62 -2.36
N LEU A 35 5.75 -9.31 -2.33
CA LEU A 35 6.24 -8.39 -1.29
C LEU A 35 5.80 -8.84 0.12
N VAL A 36 4.51 -9.13 0.31
CA VAL A 36 3.96 -9.50 1.61
C VAL A 36 4.42 -10.90 2.02
N TRP A 37 4.37 -11.88 1.11
CA TRP A 37 4.75 -13.25 1.45
C TRP A 37 6.23 -13.40 1.75
N ILE A 38 7.10 -12.78 0.95
CA ILE A 38 8.55 -12.79 1.23
C ILE A 38 8.82 -12.10 2.58
N HIS A 39 8.17 -10.97 2.87
CA HIS A 39 8.31 -10.29 4.14
C HIS A 39 7.87 -11.18 5.31
N ALA A 40 6.62 -11.66 5.31
CA ALA A 40 6.06 -12.45 6.41
C ALA A 40 6.85 -13.74 6.65
N ILE A 41 7.22 -14.48 5.61
CA ILE A 41 8.00 -15.72 5.77
C ILE A 41 9.39 -15.41 6.34
N LEU A 42 10.08 -14.39 5.83
CA LEU A 42 11.41 -14.04 6.32
C LEU A 42 11.39 -13.61 7.78
N GLN A 43 10.45 -12.73 8.15
CA GLN A 43 10.40 -12.19 9.51
C GLN A 43 9.85 -13.20 10.51
N ASP A 44 8.71 -13.84 10.22
CA ASP A 44 7.99 -14.64 11.20
C ASP A 44 8.48 -16.09 11.27
N VAL A 45 9.01 -16.64 10.16
CA VAL A 45 9.36 -18.08 10.08
C VAL A 45 10.87 -18.29 10.01
N VAL A 46 11.59 -17.55 9.16
CA VAL A 46 13.03 -17.77 8.96
C VAL A 46 13.85 -17.15 10.07
N VAL A 47 13.63 -15.86 10.35
CA VAL A 47 14.27 -15.16 11.48
C VAL A 47 13.56 -15.54 12.77
N GLY A 48 12.24 -15.45 12.76
CA GLY A 48 11.41 -15.70 13.93
C GLY A 48 11.37 -14.48 14.85
N VAL A 49 10.17 -14.20 15.38
CA VAL A 49 9.91 -13.00 16.21
C VAL A 49 10.79 -12.90 17.46
N HIS A 50 11.32 -14.02 17.96
CA HIS A 50 12.20 -14.04 19.12
C HIS A 50 13.65 -13.63 18.82
N ALA A 51 14.05 -13.63 17.55
CA ALA A 51 15.38 -13.22 17.10
C ALA A 51 15.38 -11.83 16.44
N MET A 52 14.23 -11.16 16.37
CA MET A 52 14.13 -9.80 15.84
C MET A 52 14.53 -8.78 16.92
N ASP A 53 15.74 -8.23 16.78
CA ASP A 53 16.25 -7.13 17.60
C ASP A 53 16.68 -5.93 16.74
N LEU A 54 17.16 -4.87 17.40
CA LEU A 54 17.62 -3.66 16.71
C LEU A 54 18.87 -3.91 15.85
N GLY A 55 19.74 -4.85 16.25
CA GLY A 55 20.93 -5.23 15.50
C GLY A 55 20.58 -5.88 14.16
N TYR A 56 19.62 -6.80 14.16
CA TYR A 56 19.08 -7.42 12.96
C TYR A 56 18.48 -6.38 12.01
N VAL A 57 17.68 -5.44 12.53
CA VAL A 57 17.08 -4.37 11.71
C VAL A 57 18.16 -3.48 11.10
N ALA A 58 19.19 -3.13 11.87
CA ALA A 58 20.32 -2.32 11.40
C ALA A 58 21.10 -3.02 10.28
N GLU A 59 21.42 -4.30 10.46
CA GLU A 59 22.13 -5.10 9.46
C GLU A 59 21.29 -5.23 8.17
N ARG A 60 20.00 -5.51 8.31
CA ARG A 60 19.08 -5.62 7.16
C ARG A 60 18.98 -4.31 6.41
N TRP A 61 18.82 -3.18 7.11
CA TRP A 61 18.69 -1.86 6.51
C TRP A 61 20.02 -1.27 6.00
N ALA A 62 21.18 -1.83 6.36
CA ALA A 62 22.44 -1.51 5.69
C ALA A 62 22.37 -1.88 4.18
N SER A 63 21.64 -2.94 3.83
CA SER A 63 21.40 -3.33 2.44
C SER A 63 20.44 -2.38 1.72
N ILE A 64 20.85 -1.85 0.57
CA ILE A 64 19.96 -1.06 -0.29
C ILE A 64 18.80 -1.88 -0.83
N PHE A 65 19.01 -3.17 -1.07
CA PHE A 65 17.99 -4.08 -1.57
C PHE A 65 16.81 -4.17 -0.59
N TRP A 66 17.11 -4.42 0.69
CA TRP A 66 16.06 -4.54 1.72
C TRP A 66 15.34 -3.22 1.98
N ARG A 67 16.04 -2.09 1.91
CA ARG A 67 15.41 -0.77 2.00
C ARG A 67 14.42 -0.52 0.87
N VAL A 68 14.81 -0.80 -0.37
CA VAL A 68 13.90 -0.65 -1.51
C VAL A 68 12.71 -1.60 -1.38
N PHE A 69 12.95 -2.85 -0.98
CA PHE A 69 11.89 -3.83 -0.75
C PHE A 69 10.89 -3.36 0.33
N ASP A 70 11.37 -2.93 1.49
CA ASP A 70 10.52 -2.45 2.59
C ASP A 70 9.82 -1.12 2.24
N ALA A 71 10.46 -0.24 1.46
CA ALA A 71 9.83 0.99 0.94
C ALA A 71 8.68 0.69 -0.02
N LEU A 72 8.88 -0.27 -0.94
CA LEU A 72 7.83 -0.72 -1.84
C LEU A 72 6.70 -1.37 -1.05
N LEU A 73 7.01 -2.24 -0.08
CA LEU A 73 6.01 -2.86 0.77
C LEU A 73 5.20 -1.81 1.55
N LEU A 74 5.86 -0.84 2.20
CA LEU A 74 5.20 0.27 2.90
C LEU A 74 4.25 1.04 1.97
N GLY A 75 4.76 1.47 0.80
CA GLY A 75 3.98 2.26 -0.14
C GLY A 75 2.79 1.49 -0.72
N PHE A 76 3.04 0.31 -1.28
CA PHE A 76 2.00 -0.49 -1.92
C PHE A 76 0.99 -1.03 -0.91
N ALA A 77 1.43 -1.61 0.22
CA ALA A 77 0.53 -2.27 1.16
C ALA A 77 -0.37 -1.23 1.83
N PHE A 78 0.21 -0.12 2.27
CA PHE A 78 -0.57 0.88 2.99
C PHE A 78 -1.51 1.66 2.08
N ALA A 79 -1.08 2.05 0.87
CA ALA A 79 -1.96 2.68 -0.10
C ALA A 79 -3.08 1.72 -0.59
N HIS A 80 -2.77 0.44 -0.80
CA HIS A 80 -3.76 -0.58 -1.14
C HIS A 80 -4.79 -0.76 -0.01
N GLY A 81 -4.32 -0.90 1.23
CA GLY A 81 -5.17 -1.07 2.41
C GLY A 81 -6.09 0.12 2.64
N VAL A 82 -5.57 1.35 2.62
CA VAL A 82 -6.40 2.55 2.83
C VAL A 82 -7.42 2.74 1.71
N ASN A 83 -7.07 2.49 0.45
CA ASN A 83 -8.05 2.59 -0.64
C ASN A 83 -9.11 1.47 -0.58
N GLY A 84 -8.74 0.26 -0.16
CA GLY A 84 -9.69 -0.80 0.14
C GLY A 84 -10.65 -0.41 1.26
N LEU A 85 -10.12 0.13 2.36
CA LEU A 85 -10.92 0.61 3.49
C LEU A 85 -11.86 1.75 3.07
N ARG A 86 -11.40 2.68 2.21
CA ARG A 86 -12.24 3.72 1.61
C ARG A 86 -13.45 3.11 0.89
N GLN A 87 -13.23 2.05 0.10
CA GLN A 87 -14.30 1.39 -0.64
C GLN A 87 -15.33 0.79 0.32
N VAL A 88 -14.88 0.00 1.29
CA VAL A 88 -15.75 -0.63 2.30
C VAL A 88 -16.55 0.41 3.07
N LEU A 89 -15.91 1.49 3.54
CA LEU A 89 -16.58 2.51 4.35
C LEU A 89 -17.59 3.35 3.54
N ASN A 90 -17.38 3.54 2.24
CA ASN A 90 -18.33 4.23 1.37
C ASN A 90 -19.65 3.45 1.17
N ASP A 91 -19.64 2.13 1.40
CA ASP A 91 -20.84 1.29 1.37
C ASP A 91 -21.71 1.48 2.63
N PHE A 92 -21.13 1.98 3.73
CA PHE A 92 -21.84 2.23 4.99
C PHE A 92 -22.22 3.70 5.21
N ILE A 93 -21.43 4.64 4.68
CA ILE A 93 -21.67 6.08 4.82
C ILE A 93 -22.41 6.62 3.60
N HIS A 94 -23.67 7.03 3.79
CA HIS A 94 -24.55 7.46 2.69
C HIS A 94 -24.54 8.98 2.45
N GLY A 95 -24.24 9.79 3.46
CA GLY A 95 -24.27 11.26 3.35
C GLY A 95 -23.02 11.84 2.68
N GLU A 96 -23.19 12.82 1.80
CA GLU A 96 -22.09 13.48 1.08
C GLU A 96 -21.05 14.09 2.01
N ARG A 97 -21.50 14.82 3.04
CA ARG A 97 -20.61 15.39 4.07
C ARG A 97 -19.83 14.31 4.81
N GLY A 98 -20.49 13.20 5.15
CA GLY A 98 -19.85 12.06 5.82
C GLY A 98 -18.76 11.44 4.96
N ARG A 99 -19.05 11.20 3.67
CA ARG A 99 -18.06 10.67 2.70
C ARG A 99 -16.87 11.59 2.52
N LYS A 100 -17.10 12.92 2.47
CA LYS A 100 -16.02 13.90 2.34
C LYS A 100 -15.11 13.90 3.58
N ILE A 101 -15.69 13.90 4.78
CA ILE A 101 -14.92 13.82 6.04
C ILE A 101 -14.13 12.51 6.09
N LEU A 102 -14.78 11.39 5.76
CA LEU A 102 -14.15 10.08 5.71
C LEU A 102 -12.93 10.08 4.77
N ASN A 103 -13.09 10.53 3.52
CA ASN A 103 -12.01 10.51 2.54
C ASN A 103 -10.82 11.37 2.97
N TRP A 104 -11.07 12.55 3.55
CA TRP A 104 -10.00 13.39 4.11
C TRP A 104 -9.34 12.75 5.33
N GLY A 105 -10.12 12.14 6.22
CA GLY A 105 -9.60 11.41 7.37
C GLY A 105 -8.69 10.25 6.96
N LEU A 106 -9.12 9.45 5.98
CA LEU A 106 -8.32 8.36 5.43
C LEU A 106 -7.06 8.85 4.74
N PHE A 107 -7.12 9.98 4.02
CA PHE A 107 -5.94 10.58 3.40
C PHE A 107 -4.93 11.05 4.43
N ILE A 108 -5.37 11.74 5.48
CA ILE A 108 -4.49 12.20 6.57
C ILE A 108 -3.89 11.00 7.31
N PHE A 109 -4.72 10.00 7.64
CA PHE A 109 -4.26 8.76 8.26
C PHE A 109 -3.18 8.07 7.40
N TRP A 110 -3.44 7.95 6.10
CA TRP A 110 -2.48 7.41 5.15
C TRP A 110 -1.17 8.21 5.15
N LEU A 111 -1.26 9.53 5.05
CA LEU A 111 -0.10 10.41 4.96
C LEU A 111 0.76 10.34 6.22
N VAL A 112 0.14 10.39 7.40
CA VAL A 112 0.86 10.39 8.69
C VAL A 112 1.64 9.10 8.87
N VAL A 113 1.00 7.94 8.74
CA VAL A 113 1.67 6.65 8.95
C VAL A 113 2.70 6.38 7.86
N PHE A 114 2.43 6.75 6.61
CA PHE A 114 3.41 6.65 5.53
C PHE A 114 4.66 7.49 5.83
N LEU A 115 4.49 8.74 6.28
CA LEU A 115 5.62 9.61 6.61
C LEU A 115 6.43 9.07 7.81
N ILE A 116 5.76 8.58 8.86
CA ILE A 116 6.45 7.95 10.00
C ILE A 116 7.30 6.77 9.52
N GLY A 117 6.72 5.87 8.72
CA GLY A 117 7.44 4.72 8.17
C GLY A 117 8.60 5.13 7.25
N ALA A 118 8.39 6.13 6.39
CA ALA A 118 9.42 6.63 5.49
C ALA A 118 10.59 7.29 6.25
N ILE A 119 10.29 8.08 7.29
CA ILE A 119 11.29 8.69 8.16
C ILE A 119 12.08 7.62 8.90
N ALA A 120 11.40 6.61 9.45
CA ALA A 120 12.07 5.49 10.13
C ALA A 120 13.02 4.73 9.19
N LEU A 121 12.57 4.43 7.96
CA LEU A 121 13.36 3.70 6.98
C LEU A 121 14.60 4.47 6.49
N ILE A 122 14.49 5.80 6.37
CA ILE A 122 15.60 6.67 5.96
C ILE A 122 16.55 6.94 7.13
N GLY A 123 16.00 7.26 8.30
CA GLY A 123 16.76 7.66 9.49
C GLY A 123 17.42 6.49 10.23
N GLY A 124 16.81 5.31 10.20
CA GLY A 124 17.28 4.13 10.94
C GLY A 124 18.63 3.58 10.44
N VAL A 125 19.05 3.92 9.22
CA VAL A 125 20.31 3.43 8.63
C VAL A 125 21.55 4.00 9.32
N ASN A 126 21.45 5.22 9.85
CA ASN A 126 22.61 5.95 10.37
C ASN A 126 22.72 5.89 11.90
N GLN A 127 21.89 5.07 12.56
CA GLN A 127 21.93 4.92 14.01
C GLN A 127 23.01 3.90 14.39
N GLN A 128 23.94 4.32 15.25
CA GLN A 128 24.90 3.43 15.89
C GLN A 128 24.24 2.82 17.12
N PHE A 129 24.33 1.50 17.27
CA PHE A 129 23.78 0.77 18.41
C PHE A 129 24.89 0.34 19.38
N PRO A 130 24.68 0.40 20.72
CA PRO A 130 23.44 0.75 21.41
C PRO A 130 23.04 2.22 21.26
N LEU A 131 21.73 2.51 21.26
CA LEU A 131 21.21 3.87 21.22
C LEU A 131 21.63 4.59 22.52
N GLU A 132 22.56 5.53 22.44
CA GLU A 132 22.84 6.47 23.54
C GLU A 132 21.79 7.57 23.65
#